data_AF-A0A2V8ZBF6-F1
#
_entry.id   AF-A0A2V8ZBF6-F1
#
_cell.length_a   1.000
_cell.length_b   1.000
_cell.length_c   1.000
_cell.angle_alpha   90.00
_cell.angle_beta   90.00
_cell.angle_gamma   90.00
#
_symmetry.space_group_name_H-M   'P 1'
#
loop_
_entity.id
_entity.type
_entity.pdbx_description
1 polymer ?
#
loop_
_entity_poly.entity_id
_entity_poly.type
_entity_poly.pdbx_seq_one_letter_code
_entity_poly.pdbx_strand_id
1 'polypeptide(L)'
;MGPARRILIAALLACSIFGIGTSGQTTDKPDPNKQAQDKPDLSKEPTLYVVGYAHLDTEWRWEYPQVINEYLRKTMDQNFALFEKYPHYVFNFSGANRYRLMKEYYPAEFAKLTEYVHAGRWFPAGSSMEEGDVNAPNAEAIIRQILYGNEWFRKEFGKASAEYMLPDCFGFPASLPTILAHSGVKGFSTQKLTWGSSADAGGPESIEKTPEGTPFDVGVWVGPDGESVLAGLNPGSYSGGIYTDLSKPLPEGPPTQPKGRRRIHKSAGRTRGALQSRTRPGTRAISERLGGASGAQRQSERGIYGLPLLWDGGCGWIAR
;
A
#
# COMPACT_ATOMS: atom_id res chain seq x y z
N MET A 1 41.79 8.90 58.63
CA MET A 1 41.43 7.95 59.70
C MET A 1 40.29 7.07 59.20
N GLY A 2 40.56 5.82 58.82
CA GLY A 2 39.51 4.78 58.79
C GLY A 2 39.57 3.97 60.10
N PRO A 3 39.00 2.76 60.18
CA PRO A 3 37.85 2.22 59.45
C PRO A 3 36.88 1.46 60.40
N ALA A 4 35.72 1.04 59.92
CA ALA A 4 34.98 -0.07 60.55
C ALA A 4 34.42 -1.00 59.46
N ARG A 5 35.21 -2.03 59.15
CA ARG A 5 34.79 -3.22 58.40
C ARG A 5 33.83 -4.05 59.26
N ARG A 6 32.73 -4.53 58.68
CA ARG A 6 32.04 -5.73 59.18
C ARG A 6 31.98 -6.76 58.06
N ILE A 7 32.60 -7.89 58.37
CA ILE A 7 32.60 -9.17 57.66
C ILE A 7 31.38 -9.96 58.17
N LEU A 8 30.65 -10.65 57.30
CA LEU A 8 29.90 -11.87 57.62
C LEU A 8 29.59 -12.57 56.27
N ILE A 9 30.41 -13.54 55.86
CA ILE A 9 30.19 -15.01 55.96
C ILE A 9 28.97 -15.49 55.15
N ALA A 10 29.29 -16.20 54.07
CA ALA A 10 28.38 -17.01 53.27
C ALA A 10 27.92 -18.26 54.04
N ALA A 11 26.65 -18.63 53.87
CA ALA A 11 26.14 -19.95 54.22
C ALA A 11 25.34 -20.49 53.02
N LEU A 12 25.96 -21.44 52.33
CA LEU A 12 25.32 -22.35 51.37
C LEU A 12 24.37 -23.27 52.14
N LEU A 13 23.08 -23.25 51.80
CA LEU A 13 22.14 -24.30 52.19
C LEU A 13 21.71 -25.06 50.94
N ALA A 14 22.25 -26.26 50.79
CA ALA A 14 21.76 -27.25 49.85
C ALA A 14 20.52 -27.91 50.44
N CYS A 15 19.36 -27.77 49.77
CA CYS A 15 18.19 -28.60 50.01
C CYS A 15 17.88 -29.38 48.74
N SER A 16 18.30 -30.64 48.76
CA SER A 16 17.92 -31.67 47.80
C SER A 16 16.47 -32.07 48.07
N ILE A 17 15.56 -31.83 47.12
CA ILE A 17 14.25 -32.48 47.08
C ILE A 17 14.14 -33.19 45.74
N PHE A 18 14.19 -34.52 45.81
CA PHE A 18 13.77 -35.42 44.74
C PHE A 18 12.26 -35.27 44.54
N GLY A 19 11.85 -34.92 43.32
CA GLY A 19 10.45 -34.81 42.92
C GLY A 19 10.27 -35.25 41.47
N ILE A 20 9.99 -36.55 41.33
CA ILE A 20 9.22 -37.28 40.30
C ILE A 20 8.89 -36.48 39.02
N GLY A 21 9.39 -36.99 37.89
CA GLY A 21 9.13 -36.45 36.56
C GLY A 21 7.66 -36.43 36.17
N THR A 22 7.24 -35.29 35.65
CA THR A 22 6.12 -35.17 34.71
C THR A 22 6.65 -34.39 33.51
N SER A 23 6.58 -35.01 32.33
CA SER A 23 6.89 -34.37 31.05
C SER A 23 5.82 -33.32 30.76
N GLY A 24 5.99 -32.12 31.31
CA GLY A 24 5.24 -30.94 30.89
C GLY A 24 5.82 -30.41 29.60
N GLN A 25 5.04 -30.49 28.51
CA GLN A 25 5.31 -29.72 27.30
C GLN A 25 5.40 -28.24 27.69
N THR A 26 6.61 -27.69 27.70
CA THR A 26 6.80 -26.25 27.74
C THR A 26 6.26 -25.70 26.44
N THR A 27 5.10 -25.05 26.51
CA THR A 27 4.66 -24.13 25.48
C THR A 27 5.66 -22.98 25.47
N ASP A 28 6.68 -23.09 24.63
CA ASP A 28 7.59 -21.98 24.35
C ASP A 28 6.74 -20.79 23.91
N LYS A 29 6.62 -19.79 24.80
CA LYS A 29 6.16 -18.47 24.38
C LYS A 29 7.14 -18.01 23.30
N PRO A 30 6.67 -17.65 22.09
CA PRO A 30 7.57 -17.17 21.06
C PRO A 30 8.30 -15.94 21.60
N ASP A 31 9.63 -16.04 21.67
CA ASP A 31 10.49 -14.92 22.02
C ASP A 31 10.32 -13.84 20.93
N PRO A 32 9.78 -12.65 21.28
CA PRO A 32 9.53 -11.59 20.31
C PRO A 32 10.81 -11.11 19.61
N ASN A 33 11.99 -11.43 20.16
CA ASN A 33 13.29 -11.09 19.59
C ASN A 33 13.85 -12.13 18.61
N LYS A 34 13.24 -13.33 18.49
CA LYS A 34 13.79 -14.44 17.69
C LYS A 34 13.63 -14.22 16.18
N GLN A 35 12.60 -13.51 15.72
CA GLN A 35 12.43 -13.16 14.31
C GLN A 35 13.31 -11.99 13.85
N ALA A 36 13.85 -11.18 14.76
CA ALA A 36 14.70 -10.05 14.41
C ALA A 36 16.12 -10.47 13.98
N GLN A 37 16.51 -11.73 14.18
CA GLN A 37 17.90 -12.18 14.01
C GLN A 37 18.23 -12.79 12.64
N ASP A 38 17.25 -13.32 11.90
CA ASP A 38 17.49 -13.87 10.55
C ASP A 38 16.87 -12.96 9.48
N LYS A 39 17.59 -11.91 9.09
CA LYS A 39 17.21 -11.13 7.90
C LYS A 39 17.40 -12.00 6.66
N PRO A 40 16.39 -12.15 5.79
CA PRO A 40 16.54 -12.96 4.59
C PRO A 40 17.59 -12.35 3.66
N ASP A 41 18.39 -13.21 3.01
CA ASP A 41 19.26 -12.78 1.92
C ASP A 41 18.40 -12.54 0.67
N LEU A 42 18.00 -11.28 0.44
CA LEU A 42 17.14 -10.89 -0.68
C LEU A 42 17.72 -11.25 -2.06
N SER A 43 19.02 -11.58 -2.16
CA SER A 43 19.63 -12.04 -3.41
C SER A 43 19.43 -13.54 -3.70
N LYS A 44 19.00 -14.31 -2.69
CA LYS A 44 18.88 -15.78 -2.77
C LYS A 44 17.52 -16.30 -2.34
N GLU A 45 16.85 -15.61 -1.42
CA GLU A 45 15.63 -16.05 -0.77
C GLU A 45 14.45 -15.22 -1.26
N PRO A 46 13.51 -15.83 -2.00
CA PRO A 46 12.24 -15.19 -2.30
C PRO A 46 11.57 -14.74 -1.00
N THR A 47 11.35 -13.44 -0.87
CA THR A 47 10.86 -12.82 0.37
C THR A 47 9.53 -12.13 0.12
N LEU A 48 8.53 -12.57 0.89
CA LEU A 48 7.18 -12.00 0.91
C LEU A 48 7.09 -10.90 1.95
N TYR A 49 6.93 -9.66 1.49
CA TYR A 49 6.64 -8.52 2.35
C TYR A 49 5.14 -8.34 2.50
N VAL A 50 4.67 -8.47 3.74
CA VAL A 50 3.28 -8.23 4.09
C VAL A 50 3.16 -6.92 4.86
N VAL A 51 2.40 -5.99 4.30
CA VAL A 51 2.16 -4.67 4.90
C VAL A 51 0.69 -4.62 5.31
N GLY A 52 0.45 -4.64 6.63
CA GLY A 52 -0.88 -4.44 7.19
C GLY A 52 -1.29 -2.98 7.06
N TYR A 53 -2.45 -2.73 6.45
CA TYR A 53 -2.93 -1.38 6.14
C TYR A 53 -4.47 -1.31 6.20
N ALA A 54 -5.00 -0.13 6.52
CA ALA A 54 -6.42 0.17 6.34
C ALA A 54 -6.56 1.48 5.56
N HIS A 55 -7.28 1.41 4.45
CA HIS A 55 -7.71 2.58 3.71
C HIS A 55 -8.96 3.18 4.35
N LEU A 56 -9.03 4.51 4.43
CA LEU A 56 -10.19 5.23 4.95
C LEU A 56 -10.32 6.56 4.24
N ASP A 57 -11.28 6.73 3.33
CA ASP A 57 -11.61 8.06 2.81
C ASP A 57 -12.02 8.99 3.95
N THR A 58 -11.39 10.16 4.05
CA THR A 58 -11.75 11.16 5.08
C THR A 58 -13.13 11.75 4.81
N GLU A 59 -13.57 11.75 3.55
CA GLU A 59 -14.93 12.09 3.11
C GLU A 59 -15.21 11.39 1.77
N TRP A 60 -16.30 10.62 1.69
CA TRP A 60 -16.72 9.94 0.44
C TRP A 60 -18.24 9.77 0.39
N ARG A 61 -18.75 8.61 0.82
CA ARG A 61 -20.20 8.36 1.00
C ARG A 61 -20.68 8.70 2.41
N TRP A 62 -19.80 9.32 3.19
CA TRP A 62 -19.95 9.73 4.57
C TRP A 62 -19.26 11.09 4.75
N GLU A 63 -19.70 11.82 5.77
CA GLU A 63 -19.16 13.13 6.15
C GLU A 63 -18.20 13.02 7.34
N TYR A 64 -17.45 14.09 7.61
CA TYR A 64 -16.51 14.18 8.74
C TYR A 64 -17.07 13.69 10.09
N PRO A 65 -18.31 14.04 10.52
CA PRO A 65 -18.83 13.56 11.80
C PRO A 65 -18.87 12.05 11.89
N GLN A 66 -19.19 11.33 10.80
CA GLN A 66 -19.21 9.87 10.80
C GLN A 66 -17.79 9.30 10.84
N VAL A 67 -16.87 9.85 10.06
CA VAL A 67 -15.45 9.43 10.09
C VAL A 67 -14.86 9.60 11.49
N ILE A 68 -15.10 10.75 12.11
CA ILE A 68 -14.63 11.05 13.46
C ILE A 68 -15.31 10.12 14.47
N ASN A 69 -16.64 10.11 14.54
CA ASN A 69 -17.38 9.43 15.61
C ASN A 69 -17.32 7.90 15.51
N GLU A 70 -17.16 7.36 14.31
CA GLU A 70 -17.22 5.92 14.06
C GLU A 70 -15.90 5.35 13.57
N TYR A 71 -15.40 5.80 12.42
CA TYR A 71 -14.34 5.09 11.72
C TYR A 71 -12.96 5.26 12.35
N LEU A 72 -12.55 6.49 12.69
CA LEU A 72 -11.26 6.71 13.36
C LEU A 72 -11.19 5.98 14.71
N ARG A 73 -12.29 6.00 15.47
CA ARG A 73 -12.40 5.26 16.73
C ARG A 73 -12.27 3.74 16.51
N LYS A 74 -13.04 3.18 15.57
CA LYS A 74 -12.95 1.75 15.21
C LYS A 74 -11.55 1.36 14.74
N THR A 75 -10.90 2.18 13.92
CA THR A 75 -9.53 1.95 13.45
C THR A 75 -8.58 1.81 14.65
N MET A 76 -8.66 2.68 15.65
CA MET A 76 -7.82 2.56 16.85
C MET A 76 -8.17 1.34 17.68
N ASP A 77 -9.44 1.18 18.07
CA ASP A 77 -9.88 0.14 19.01
C ASP A 77 -9.61 -1.28 18.47
N GLN A 78 -9.90 -1.52 17.19
CA GLN A 78 -9.65 -2.81 16.56
C GLN A 78 -8.14 -3.12 16.47
N ASN A 79 -7.33 -2.13 16.10
CA ASN A 79 -5.88 -2.31 16.02
C ASN A 79 -5.25 -2.52 17.40
N PHE A 80 -5.74 -1.86 18.46
CA PHE A 80 -5.27 -2.09 19.82
C PHE A 80 -5.50 -3.55 20.26
N ALA A 81 -6.69 -4.09 19.98
CA ALA A 81 -6.97 -5.50 20.25
C ALA A 81 -6.04 -6.44 19.46
N LEU A 82 -5.71 -6.10 18.20
CA LEU A 82 -4.77 -6.88 17.39
C LEU A 82 -3.33 -6.80 17.92
N PHE A 83 -2.89 -5.63 18.39
CA PHE A 83 -1.55 -5.51 18.98
C PHE A 83 -1.38 -6.30 20.26
N GLU A 84 -2.43 -6.39 21.08
CA GLU A 84 -2.45 -7.20 22.30
C GLU A 84 -2.44 -8.70 21.97
N LYS A 85 -3.17 -9.11 20.92
CA LYS A 85 -3.30 -10.51 20.51
C LYS A 85 -2.09 -11.05 19.74
N TYR A 86 -1.46 -10.24 18.90
CA TYR A 86 -0.43 -10.66 17.96
C TYR A 86 0.85 -9.84 18.14
N PRO A 87 1.87 -10.33 18.89
CA PRO A 87 3.07 -9.56 19.23
C PRO A 87 3.85 -8.99 18.03
N HIS A 88 3.81 -9.68 16.88
CA HIS A 88 4.49 -9.28 15.65
C HIS A 88 3.63 -8.44 14.70
N TYR A 89 2.40 -8.11 15.08
CA TYR A 89 1.53 -7.29 14.25
C TYR A 89 2.09 -5.87 14.09
N VAL A 90 2.18 -5.45 12.84
CA VAL A 90 2.58 -4.12 12.40
C VAL A 90 1.47 -3.55 11.52
N PHE A 91 1.07 -2.32 11.81
CA PHE A 91 0.00 -1.62 11.12
C PHE A 91 0.50 -0.31 10.53
N ASN A 92 0.08 -0.02 9.31
CA ASN A 92 0.36 1.23 8.60
C ASN A 92 -0.96 1.96 8.43
N PHE A 93 -0.95 3.27 8.70
CA PHE A 93 -2.11 4.11 8.49
C PHE A 93 -1.68 5.49 8.02
N SER A 94 -2.35 5.99 6.99
CA SER A 94 -1.87 7.14 6.22
C SER A 94 -2.77 8.36 6.41
N GLY A 95 -2.25 9.54 6.04
CA GLY A 95 -2.96 10.83 6.11
C GLY A 95 -2.89 11.48 7.49
N ALA A 96 -1.99 12.47 7.66
CA ALA A 96 -1.77 13.15 8.94
C ALA A 96 -3.02 13.88 9.47
N ASN A 97 -3.94 14.31 8.62
CA ASN A 97 -5.20 14.93 9.06
C ASN A 97 -6.05 13.97 9.89
N ARG A 98 -6.07 12.68 9.55
CA ARG A 98 -6.79 11.66 10.33
C ARG A 98 -6.21 11.53 11.74
N TYR A 99 -4.89 11.59 11.87
CA TYR A 99 -4.23 11.60 13.18
C TYR A 99 -4.48 12.89 13.96
N ARG A 100 -4.55 14.04 13.27
CA ARG A 100 -4.95 15.32 13.89
C ARG A 100 -6.36 15.21 14.50
N LEU A 101 -7.30 14.61 13.77
CA LEU A 101 -8.67 14.37 14.26
C LEU A 101 -8.67 13.35 15.41
N MET A 102 -7.90 12.26 15.33
CA MET A 102 -7.75 11.31 16.44
C MET A 102 -7.24 12.00 17.71
N LYS A 103 -6.21 12.85 17.60
CA LYS A 103 -5.66 13.61 18.73
C LYS A 103 -6.67 14.59 19.33
N GLU A 104 -7.44 15.26 18.49
CA GLU A 104 -8.41 16.30 18.89
C GLU A 104 -9.62 15.69 19.61
N TYR A 105 -10.22 14.63 19.05
CA TYR A 105 -11.47 14.07 19.55
C TYR A 105 -11.26 12.89 20.51
N TYR A 106 -10.12 12.21 20.45
CA TYR A 106 -9.82 10.98 21.22
C TYR A 106 -8.42 11.01 21.84
N PRO A 107 -8.12 11.99 22.71
CA PRO A 107 -6.77 12.20 23.22
C PRO A 107 -6.22 11.01 24.03
N ALA A 108 -7.07 10.24 24.71
CA ALA A 108 -6.64 9.07 25.47
C ALA A 108 -6.22 7.91 24.56
N GLU A 109 -7.01 7.61 23.54
CA GLU A 109 -6.72 6.61 22.52
C GLU A 109 -5.52 7.04 21.67
N PHE A 110 -5.39 8.34 21.37
CA PHE A 110 -4.22 8.88 20.67
C PHE A 110 -2.93 8.72 21.48
N ALA A 111 -2.98 8.88 22.81
CA ALA A 111 -1.83 8.58 23.67
C ALA A 111 -1.41 7.10 23.59
N LYS A 112 -2.38 6.18 23.65
CA LYS A 112 -2.12 4.73 23.45
C LYS A 112 -1.58 4.42 22.04
N LEU A 113 -2.12 5.05 21.00
CA LEU A 113 -1.59 4.96 19.64
C LEU A 113 -0.13 5.41 19.57
N THR A 114 0.21 6.51 20.24
CA THR A 114 1.56 7.07 20.26
C THR A 114 2.57 6.09 20.87
N GLU A 115 2.17 5.33 21.90
CA GLU A 115 3.00 4.25 22.45
C GLU A 115 3.32 3.18 21.38
N TYR A 116 2.33 2.76 20.59
CA TYR A 116 2.55 1.82 19.49
C TYR A 116 3.39 2.40 18.35
N VAL A 117 3.30 3.71 18.10
CA VAL A 117 4.18 4.41 17.16
C VAL A 117 5.62 4.35 17.65
N HIS A 118 5.89 4.66 18.92
CA HIS A 118 7.24 4.59 19.48
C HIS A 118 7.77 3.16 19.57
N ALA A 119 6.91 2.18 19.82
CA ALA A 119 7.25 0.76 19.80
C ALA A 119 7.51 0.21 18.39
N GLY A 120 7.29 1.00 17.32
CA GLY A 120 7.49 0.56 15.94
C GLY A 120 6.46 -0.48 15.48
N ARG A 121 5.25 -0.45 16.05
CA ARG A 121 4.14 -1.35 15.69
C ARG A 121 3.03 -0.63 14.93
N TRP A 122 2.94 0.69 15.09
CA TRP A 122 2.10 1.57 14.28
C TRP A 122 2.98 2.51 13.45
N PHE A 123 2.81 2.53 12.13
CA PHE A 123 3.58 3.37 11.22
C PHE A 123 2.71 4.47 10.61
N PRO A 124 3.04 5.75 10.90
CA PRO A 124 2.49 6.88 10.16
C PRO A 124 2.97 6.85 8.71
N ALA A 125 2.08 6.49 7.80
CA ALA A 125 2.38 6.23 6.39
C ALA A 125 1.94 7.38 5.46
N GLY A 126 2.33 7.30 4.18
CA GLY A 126 1.81 8.15 3.10
C GLY A 126 2.46 9.52 2.93
N SER A 127 3.23 10.02 3.90
CA SER A 127 3.98 11.29 3.79
C SER A 127 3.14 12.51 3.35
N SER A 128 1.87 12.57 3.78
CA SER A 128 0.90 13.58 3.31
C SER A 128 -0.11 13.93 4.40
N MET A 129 -0.76 15.10 4.29
CA MET A 129 -1.93 15.43 5.10
C MET A 129 -3.11 14.51 4.77
N GLU A 130 -3.31 14.17 3.49
CA GLU A 130 -4.36 13.27 3.01
C GLU A 130 -3.85 12.34 1.90
N GLU A 131 -4.58 11.27 1.64
CA GLU A 131 -4.44 10.45 0.41
C GLU A 131 -5.11 11.16 -0.77
N GLY A 132 -4.64 12.37 -1.08
CA GLY A 132 -5.27 13.26 -2.04
C GLY A 132 -5.01 12.88 -3.50
N ASP A 133 -5.91 13.32 -4.38
CA ASP A 133 -5.69 13.30 -5.82
C ASP A 133 -4.48 14.16 -6.20
N VAL A 134 -3.75 13.73 -7.24
CA VAL A 134 -2.53 14.40 -7.73
C VAL A 134 -2.67 14.94 -9.15
N ASN A 135 -3.85 14.86 -9.75
CA ASN A 135 -4.11 15.31 -11.12
C ASN A 135 -4.81 16.68 -11.16
N ALA A 136 -5.78 16.89 -10.27
CA ALA A 136 -6.55 18.12 -10.13
C ALA A 136 -5.78 19.26 -9.44
N PRO A 137 -5.02 19.05 -8.34
CA PRO A 137 -4.27 20.14 -7.73
C PRO A 137 -3.06 20.56 -8.56
N ASN A 138 -2.60 21.78 -8.33
CA ASN A 138 -1.31 22.22 -8.86
C ASN A 138 -0.15 21.59 -8.05
N ALA A 139 1.07 21.67 -8.59
CA ALA A 139 2.26 21.11 -7.95
C ALA A 139 2.52 21.69 -6.54
N GLU A 140 2.30 22.99 -6.35
CA GLU A 140 2.46 23.66 -5.04
C GLU A 140 1.54 23.06 -3.96
N ALA A 141 0.30 22.72 -4.32
CA ALA A 141 -0.64 22.09 -3.40
C ALA A 141 -0.17 20.68 -3.00
N ILE A 142 0.38 19.89 -3.93
CA ILE A 142 0.96 18.58 -3.63
C ILE A 142 2.17 18.72 -2.70
N ILE A 143 3.07 19.67 -2.99
CA ILE A 143 4.23 19.96 -2.13
C ILE A 143 3.77 20.35 -0.72
N ARG A 144 2.71 21.16 -0.59
CA ARG A 144 2.16 21.55 0.72
C ARG A 144 1.51 20.38 1.47
N GLN A 145 0.82 19.48 0.78
CA GLN A 145 0.30 18.26 1.37
C GLN A 145 1.43 17.44 2.01
N ILE A 146 2.55 17.30 1.30
CA ILE A 146 3.73 16.57 1.77
C ILE A 146 4.41 17.30 2.93
N LEU A 147 4.67 18.61 2.77
CA LEU A 147 5.31 19.45 3.77
C LEU A 147 4.56 19.40 5.10
N TYR A 148 3.26 19.73 5.08
CA TYR A 148 2.45 19.80 6.29
C TYR A 148 2.23 18.42 6.90
N GLY A 149 2.03 17.38 6.09
CA GLY A 149 1.84 16.02 6.59
C GLY A 149 3.08 15.51 7.32
N ASN A 150 4.25 15.66 6.70
CA ASN A 150 5.51 15.23 7.29
C ASN A 150 5.92 16.10 8.48
N GLU A 151 5.70 17.41 8.45
CA GLU A 151 5.97 18.29 9.59
C GLU A 151 5.10 17.90 10.79
N TRP A 152 3.81 17.62 10.55
CA TRP A 152 2.89 17.15 11.59
C TRP A 152 3.38 15.84 12.21
N PHE A 153 3.71 14.82 11.41
CA PHE A 153 4.22 13.56 11.93
C PHE A 153 5.56 13.70 12.67
N ARG A 154 6.50 14.50 12.15
CA ARG A 154 7.77 14.76 12.84
C ARG A 154 7.58 15.47 14.16
N LYS A 155 6.68 16.45 14.23
CA LYS A 155 6.34 17.18 15.46
C LYS A 155 5.73 16.27 16.51
N GLU A 156 4.81 15.40 16.11
CA GLU A 156 4.03 14.56 17.03
C GLU A 156 4.77 13.29 17.44
N PHE A 157 5.52 12.67 16.53
CA PHE A 157 6.11 11.34 16.74
C PHE A 157 7.63 11.29 16.59
N GLY A 158 8.27 12.40 16.22
CA GLY A 158 9.72 12.45 15.95
C GLY A 158 10.15 11.76 14.64
N LYS A 159 9.20 11.28 13.84
CA LYS A 159 9.44 10.58 12.56
C LYS A 159 8.29 10.79 11.59
N ALA A 160 8.56 10.62 10.30
CA ALA A 160 7.59 10.58 9.23
C ALA A 160 7.95 9.47 8.23
N SER A 161 6.99 9.07 7.39
CA SER A 161 7.26 8.13 6.31
C SER A 161 8.27 8.69 5.30
N ALA A 162 8.96 7.79 4.60
CA ALA A 162 9.78 8.12 3.43
C ALA A 162 9.05 7.79 2.12
N GLU A 163 7.85 7.23 2.21
CA GLU A 163 7.00 6.79 1.11
C GLU A 163 5.77 7.69 0.99
N TYR A 164 5.44 8.07 -0.24
CA TYR A 164 4.17 8.66 -0.61
C TYR A 164 3.24 7.57 -1.15
N MET A 165 2.18 7.27 -0.42
CA MET A 165 1.33 6.11 -0.66
C MET A 165 -0.05 6.58 -1.12
N LEU A 166 -0.46 6.19 -2.32
CA LEU A 166 -1.74 6.54 -2.93
C LEU A 166 -2.45 5.28 -3.44
N PRO A 167 -3.09 4.50 -2.56
CA PRO A 167 -3.70 3.23 -2.94
C PRO A 167 -4.95 3.39 -3.81
N ASP A 168 -5.67 4.51 -3.67
CA ASP A 168 -6.96 4.74 -4.32
C ASP A 168 -7.03 6.05 -5.13
N CYS A 169 -5.89 6.53 -5.63
CA CYS A 169 -5.84 7.71 -6.51
C CYS A 169 -6.00 7.33 -7.99
N PHE A 170 -6.79 8.12 -8.74
CA PHE A 170 -7.12 7.83 -10.14
C PHE A 170 -6.13 8.46 -11.12
N GLY A 171 -4.98 7.80 -11.26
CA GLY A 171 -3.93 8.19 -12.20
C GLY A 171 -2.88 9.10 -11.56
N PHE A 172 -1.74 9.22 -12.24
CA PHE A 172 -0.56 9.90 -11.71
C PHE A 172 0.15 10.69 -12.81
N PRO A 173 0.42 11.99 -12.62
CA PRO A 173 1.09 12.79 -13.64
C PRO A 173 2.57 12.41 -13.74
N ALA A 174 3.15 12.55 -14.94
CA ALA A 174 4.56 12.27 -15.19
C ALA A 174 5.51 13.14 -14.33
N SER A 175 5.05 14.30 -13.86
CA SER A 175 5.80 15.19 -12.97
C SER A 175 5.80 14.77 -11.50
N LEU A 176 4.95 13.82 -11.08
CA LEU A 176 4.89 13.40 -9.69
C LEU A 176 6.23 12.92 -9.11
N PRO A 177 7.03 12.04 -9.77
CA PRO A 177 8.34 11.62 -9.24
C PRO A 177 9.29 12.80 -8.99
N THR A 178 9.29 13.81 -9.88
CA THR A 178 10.02 15.07 -9.68
C THR A 178 9.56 15.77 -8.40
N ILE A 179 8.25 15.96 -8.23
CA ILE A 179 7.68 16.63 -7.04
C ILE A 179 8.05 15.87 -5.77
N LEU A 180 7.93 14.55 -5.77
CA LEU A 180 8.23 13.69 -4.62
C LEU A 180 9.72 13.77 -4.26
N ALA A 181 10.62 13.64 -5.23
CA ALA A 181 12.06 13.70 -5.02
C ALA A 181 12.49 15.05 -4.43
N HIS A 182 12.04 16.17 -5.01
CA HIS A 182 12.34 17.51 -4.47
C HIS A 182 11.69 17.79 -3.12
N SER A 183 10.64 17.05 -2.76
CA SER A 183 10.03 17.09 -1.42
C SER A 183 10.73 16.18 -0.40
N GLY A 184 11.82 15.51 -0.80
CA GLY A 184 12.59 14.58 0.04
C GLY A 184 11.93 13.23 0.30
N VAL A 185 10.89 12.89 -0.47
CA VAL A 185 10.25 11.57 -0.46
C VAL A 185 11.10 10.60 -1.28
N LYS A 186 11.27 9.38 -0.78
CA LYS A 186 12.16 8.37 -1.40
C LYS A 186 11.39 7.28 -2.15
N GLY A 187 10.15 7.03 -1.75
CA GLY A 187 9.33 5.95 -2.28
C GLY A 187 7.94 6.43 -2.70
N PHE A 188 7.35 5.73 -3.63
CA PHE A 188 5.98 5.86 -4.06
C PHE A 188 5.33 4.48 -4.11
N SER A 189 4.06 4.37 -3.72
CA SER A 189 3.31 3.14 -3.96
C SER A 189 1.85 3.41 -4.30
N THR A 190 1.31 2.54 -5.15
CA THR A 190 -0.09 2.55 -5.52
C THR A 190 -0.57 1.15 -5.92
N GLN A 191 -1.83 0.88 -5.63
CA GLN A 191 -2.56 -0.31 -6.08
C GLN A 191 -3.34 -0.01 -7.36
N LYS A 192 -3.54 1.26 -7.71
CA LYS A 192 -4.61 1.63 -8.65
C LYS A 192 -4.29 1.36 -10.11
N LEU A 193 -3.01 1.22 -10.46
CA LEU A 193 -2.60 0.81 -11.80
C LEU A 193 -3.04 -0.62 -12.13
N THR A 194 -3.23 -1.49 -11.13
CA THR A 194 -3.69 -2.87 -11.33
C THR A 194 -5.18 -2.97 -11.70
N TRP A 195 -5.96 -1.90 -11.50
CA TRP A 195 -7.37 -1.83 -11.86
C TRP A 195 -7.63 -1.37 -13.30
N GLY A 196 -6.58 -0.88 -13.97
CA GLY A 196 -6.65 -0.31 -15.29
C GLY A 196 -5.71 0.88 -15.39
N SER A 197 -4.88 0.89 -16.43
CA SER A 197 -3.92 1.95 -16.70
C SER A 197 -3.79 2.15 -18.20
N SER A 198 -3.62 3.41 -18.62
CA SER A 198 -3.41 3.78 -20.02
C SER A 198 -1.93 3.84 -20.41
N ALA A 199 -1.02 3.48 -19.49
CA ALA A 199 0.40 3.44 -19.80
C ALA A 199 0.70 2.35 -20.83
N ASP A 200 1.55 2.66 -21.81
CA ASP A 200 2.03 1.70 -22.80
C ASP A 200 3.18 0.86 -22.21
N ALA A 201 2.85 0.05 -21.20
CA ALA A 201 3.81 -0.76 -20.46
C ALA A 201 3.15 -1.98 -19.79
N GLY A 202 3.94 -2.95 -19.35
CA GLY A 202 3.43 -4.19 -18.75
C GLY A 202 2.87 -5.17 -19.77
N GLY A 203 2.01 -6.07 -19.30
CA GLY A 203 1.36 -7.10 -20.13
C GLY A 203 2.13 -8.42 -20.22
N PRO A 204 1.56 -9.44 -20.89
CA PRO A 204 2.08 -10.82 -20.89
C PRO A 204 3.49 -10.98 -21.49
N GLU A 205 3.88 -10.06 -22.36
CA GLU A 205 5.18 -10.05 -23.02
C GLU A 205 6.22 -9.18 -22.29
N SER A 206 5.82 -8.48 -21.22
CA SER A 206 6.76 -7.74 -20.37
C SER A 206 7.67 -8.69 -19.58
N ILE A 207 8.82 -8.19 -19.16
CA ILE A 207 9.84 -8.97 -18.43
C ILE A 207 9.25 -9.59 -17.16
N GLU A 208 8.46 -8.81 -16.42
CA GLU A 208 7.86 -9.20 -15.14
C GLU A 208 6.43 -9.75 -15.29
N LYS A 209 5.87 -9.74 -16.51
CA LYS A 209 4.50 -10.19 -16.81
C LYS A 209 3.44 -9.53 -15.92
N THR A 210 3.63 -8.26 -15.62
CA THR A 210 2.70 -7.41 -14.87
C THR A 210 1.41 -7.17 -15.66
N PRO A 211 0.33 -6.71 -15.00
CA PRO A 211 -0.88 -6.26 -15.69
C PRO A 211 -0.57 -5.20 -16.75
N GLU A 212 -1.42 -5.13 -17.78
CA GLU A 212 -1.32 -4.08 -18.80
C GLU A 212 -1.44 -2.68 -18.15
N GLY A 213 -0.55 -1.77 -18.55
CA GLY A 213 -0.39 -0.45 -17.96
C GLY A 213 0.36 -0.40 -16.63
N THR A 214 0.94 -1.52 -16.16
CA THR A 214 1.82 -1.57 -14.99
C THR A 214 3.25 -1.90 -15.42
N PRO A 215 4.18 -0.93 -15.49
CA PRO A 215 5.48 -1.13 -16.12
C PRO A 215 6.40 -2.14 -15.41
N PHE A 216 6.31 -2.20 -14.09
CA PHE A 216 7.12 -3.04 -13.22
C PHE A 216 6.42 -3.20 -11.87
N ASP A 217 6.89 -4.17 -11.13
CA ASP A 217 6.50 -4.53 -9.79
C ASP A 217 7.03 -3.55 -8.74
N VAL A 218 8.36 -3.46 -8.69
CA VAL A 218 9.15 -2.51 -7.89
C VAL A 218 10.27 -2.00 -8.77
N GLY A 219 10.37 -0.69 -8.94
CA GLY A 219 11.32 -0.10 -9.87
C GLY A 219 11.64 1.35 -9.55
N VAL A 220 12.32 2.01 -10.48
CA VAL A 220 12.65 3.43 -10.38
C VAL A 220 11.70 4.21 -11.29
N TRP A 221 10.95 5.14 -10.72
CA TRP A 221 10.11 6.05 -11.48
C TRP A 221 10.81 7.40 -11.64
N VAL A 222 11.16 7.72 -12.88
CA VAL A 222 11.95 8.91 -13.24
C VAL A 222 11.02 10.01 -13.76
N GLY A 223 11.18 11.22 -13.23
CA GLY A 223 10.48 12.41 -13.66
C GLY A 223 11.11 13.10 -14.86
N PRO A 224 10.42 14.10 -15.45
CA PRO A 224 10.88 14.82 -16.63
C PRO A 224 12.20 15.59 -16.42
N ASP A 225 12.59 15.88 -15.19
CA ASP A 225 13.86 16.53 -14.84
C ASP A 225 15.00 15.55 -14.55
N GLY A 226 14.74 14.23 -14.62
CA GLY A 226 15.72 13.17 -14.34
C GLY A 226 15.79 12.76 -12.87
N GLU A 227 15.13 13.47 -11.95
CA GLU A 227 14.99 13.03 -10.56
C GLU A 227 14.08 11.80 -10.47
N SER A 228 14.21 11.03 -9.40
CA SER A 228 13.51 9.75 -9.31
C SER A 228 13.17 9.33 -7.88
N VAL A 229 12.18 8.44 -7.79
CA VAL A 229 11.80 7.75 -6.57
C VAL A 229 11.71 6.25 -6.83
N LEU A 230 11.86 5.43 -5.78
CA LEU A 230 11.48 4.02 -5.87
C LEU A 230 9.96 3.92 -5.94
N ALA A 231 9.43 3.02 -6.76
CA ALA A 231 8.00 2.89 -6.98
C ALA A 231 7.57 1.42 -6.88
N GLY A 232 6.55 1.15 -6.06
CA GLY A 232 5.83 -0.13 -6.02
C GLY A 232 4.47 0.01 -6.69
N LEU A 233 4.29 -0.61 -7.86
CA LEU A 233 3.15 -0.35 -8.74
C LEU A 233 2.20 -1.55 -8.92
N ASN A 234 2.63 -2.73 -8.47
CA ASN A 234 1.83 -3.95 -8.50
C ASN A 234 1.76 -4.67 -7.14
N PRO A 235 1.24 -4.02 -6.08
CA PRO A 235 1.06 -4.66 -4.76
C PRO A 235 -0.25 -5.49 -4.63
N GLY A 236 -1.02 -5.66 -5.71
CA GLY A 236 -2.34 -6.31 -5.67
C GLY A 236 -3.45 -5.39 -5.14
N SER A 237 -4.57 -5.97 -4.68
CA SER A 237 -5.66 -5.18 -4.07
C SER A 237 -5.31 -4.77 -2.64
N TYR A 238 -5.58 -3.52 -2.25
CA TYR A 238 -5.46 -3.07 -0.84
C TYR A 238 -6.58 -3.61 0.05
N SER A 239 -7.57 -4.30 -0.51
CA SER A 239 -8.54 -5.14 0.24
C SER A 239 -8.20 -6.64 0.17
N GLY A 240 -7.02 -6.98 -0.39
CA GLY A 240 -6.55 -8.34 -0.53
C GLY A 240 -6.38 -9.02 0.83
N GLY A 241 -6.89 -10.25 0.93
CA GLY A 241 -6.72 -11.11 2.09
C GLY A 241 -5.64 -12.17 1.84
N ILE A 242 -4.97 -12.58 2.91
CA ILE A 242 -4.15 -13.79 2.93
C ILE A 242 -5.06 -14.93 3.40
N TYR A 243 -5.45 -15.80 2.47
CA TYR A 243 -6.35 -16.93 2.73
C TYR A 243 -5.60 -18.25 2.98
N THR A 244 -4.27 -18.22 2.91
CA THR A 244 -3.40 -19.37 3.10
C THR A 244 -2.48 -19.15 4.30
N ASP A 245 -2.11 -20.25 4.93
CA ASP A 245 -1.13 -20.23 6.00
C ASP A 245 0.27 -20.05 5.41
N LEU A 246 0.79 -18.82 5.46
CA LEU A 246 2.11 -18.46 4.91
C LEU A 246 3.28 -19.14 5.62
N SER A 247 3.05 -19.79 6.78
CA SER A 247 4.07 -20.61 7.43
C SER A 247 4.25 -21.99 6.77
N LYS A 248 3.34 -22.37 5.86
CA LYS A 248 3.39 -23.62 5.12
C LYS A 248 3.99 -23.40 3.73
N PRO A 249 4.68 -24.42 3.18
CA PRO A 249 5.15 -24.36 1.80
C PRO A 249 4.00 -24.01 0.85
N LEU A 250 4.26 -23.11 -0.09
CA LEU A 250 3.29 -22.80 -1.15
C LEU A 250 2.95 -24.08 -1.93
N PRO A 251 1.69 -24.28 -2.34
CA PRO A 251 1.34 -25.39 -3.21
C PRO A 251 2.19 -25.33 -4.49
N GLU A 252 2.58 -26.50 -5.02
CA GLU A 252 3.28 -26.54 -6.31
C GLU A 252 2.43 -25.83 -7.37
N GLY A 253 3.04 -24.84 -8.04
CA GLY A 253 2.39 -24.10 -9.12
C GLY A 253 1.97 -25.03 -10.26
N PRO A 254 1.03 -24.61 -11.13
CA PRO A 254 0.65 -25.41 -12.28
C PRO A 254 1.89 -25.75 -13.12
N PRO A 255 2.00 -26.98 -13.65
CA PRO A 255 3.18 -27.43 -14.37
C PRO A 255 3.49 -26.45 -15.50
N THR A 256 4.73 -25.94 -15.52
CA THR A 256 5.21 -25.06 -16.58
C THR A 256 5.01 -25.78 -17.91
N GLN A 257 4.13 -25.27 -18.78
CA GLN A 257 3.98 -25.86 -20.10
C GLN A 257 5.33 -25.85 -20.80
N PRO A 258 5.79 -26.99 -21.37
CA PRO A 258 7.05 -27.03 -22.09
C PRO A 258 6.99 -26.00 -23.21
N LYS A 259 8.05 -25.19 -23.35
CA LYS A 259 8.20 -24.21 -24.44
C LYS A 259 8.01 -24.92 -25.77
N GLY A 260 6.80 -24.86 -26.32
CA GLY A 260 6.48 -25.44 -27.61
C GLY A 260 7.37 -24.82 -28.67
N ARG A 261 8.13 -25.64 -29.40
CA ARG A 261 8.85 -25.21 -30.61
C ARG A 261 7.84 -24.51 -31.53
N ARG A 262 8.03 -23.20 -31.77
CA ARG A 262 7.28 -22.46 -32.79
C ARG A 262 7.36 -23.22 -34.12
N ARG A 263 6.24 -23.81 -34.55
CA ARG A 263 6.08 -24.26 -35.94
C ARG A 263 5.96 -23.00 -36.79
N ILE A 264 7.02 -22.71 -37.55
CA ILE A 264 7.00 -21.70 -38.61
C ILE A 264 6.07 -22.25 -39.72
N HIS A 265 4.85 -21.74 -39.80
CA HIS A 265 4.03 -21.93 -41.00
C HIS A 265 4.57 -21.01 -42.10
N LYS A 266 5.30 -21.58 -43.07
CA LYS A 266 5.51 -20.95 -44.37
C LYS A 266 4.20 -21.05 -45.16
N SER A 267 3.47 -19.95 -45.33
CA SER A 267 2.49 -19.81 -46.41
C SER A 267 3.11 -18.97 -47.52
N ALA A 268 3.42 -19.60 -48.65
CA ALA A 268 3.82 -18.92 -49.88
C ALA A 268 2.83 -19.26 -51.02
N GLY A 269 2.42 -18.23 -51.75
CA GLY A 269 1.56 -18.26 -52.95
C GLY A 269 0.08 -18.17 -52.61
N ARG A 270 -0.76 -17.33 -53.21
CA ARG A 270 -0.78 -16.76 -54.57
C ARG A 270 -1.93 -15.72 -54.53
N THR A 271 -1.73 -14.44 -54.87
CA THR A 271 -2.31 -13.86 -56.10
C THR A 271 -1.73 -12.47 -56.36
N ARG A 272 -1.16 -12.29 -57.55
CA ARG A 272 -0.96 -10.98 -58.21
C ARG A 272 -2.25 -10.61 -58.94
N GLY A 273 -2.66 -9.35 -58.87
CA GLY A 273 -3.77 -8.83 -59.65
C GLY A 273 -3.92 -7.31 -59.55
N ALA A 274 -3.19 -6.61 -60.41
CA ALA A 274 -3.48 -5.30 -61.02
C ALA A 274 -3.81 -4.06 -60.17
N LEU A 275 -2.86 -3.13 -60.23
CA LEU A 275 -2.99 -1.69 -60.00
C LEU A 275 -3.91 -1.06 -61.07
N GLN A 276 -4.84 -0.17 -60.72
CA GLN A 276 -5.07 1.09 -61.45
C GLN A 276 -6.01 2.07 -60.73
N SER A 277 -5.58 3.32 -60.80
CA SER A 277 -6.18 4.57 -60.33
C SER A 277 -7.61 4.82 -60.80
N ARG A 278 -8.46 5.33 -59.90
CA ARG A 278 -9.65 6.13 -60.25
C ARG A 278 -9.76 7.36 -59.35
N THR A 279 -9.25 8.46 -59.86
CA THR A 279 -9.74 9.82 -59.57
C THR A 279 -11.22 9.94 -59.95
N ARG A 280 -12.05 10.58 -59.12
CA ARG A 280 -13.20 11.36 -59.60
C ARG A 280 -13.48 12.61 -58.75
N PRO A 281 -14.04 13.68 -59.37
CA PRO A 281 -14.09 15.04 -58.84
C PRO A 281 -15.51 15.45 -58.41
N GLY A 282 -15.66 16.63 -57.78
CA GLY A 282 -16.94 17.37 -57.82
C GLY A 282 -17.30 18.23 -56.61
N THR A 283 -16.83 19.48 -56.64
CA THR A 283 -17.30 20.68 -55.94
C THR A 283 -18.83 20.89 -55.87
N ARG A 284 -19.35 21.38 -54.72
CA ARG A 284 -19.89 22.77 -54.57
C ARG A 284 -20.39 23.06 -53.14
N ALA A 285 -20.16 24.30 -52.73
CA ALA A 285 -20.44 24.94 -51.44
C ALA A 285 -21.93 25.26 -51.19
N ILE A 286 -22.31 25.61 -49.94
CA ILE A 286 -22.95 26.89 -49.54
C ILE A 286 -23.23 26.94 -48.00
N SER A 287 -22.81 28.08 -47.43
CA SER A 287 -23.10 28.85 -46.19
C SER A 287 -23.87 28.32 -44.95
N GLU A 288 -23.30 28.69 -43.79
CA GLU A 288 -23.88 29.35 -42.60
C GLU A 288 -25.26 28.94 -42.03
N ARG A 289 -25.28 28.50 -40.77
CA ARG A 289 -25.97 29.19 -39.65
C ARG A 289 -25.76 28.50 -38.28
N LEU A 290 -25.25 29.30 -37.35
CA LEU A 290 -25.54 29.43 -35.90
C LEU A 290 -26.28 28.30 -35.14
N GLY A 291 -25.71 27.92 -34.00
CA GLY A 291 -26.48 27.79 -32.74
C GLY A 291 -26.30 26.51 -31.92
N GLY A 292 -25.80 26.67 -30.70
CA GLY A 292 -26.30 25.93 -29.52
C GLY A 292 -25.69 24.56 -29.22
N ALA A 293 -24.64 24.55 -28.40
CA ALA A 293 -24.22 23.37 -27.65
C ALA A 293 -24.98 23.28 -26.33
N SER A 294 -25.78 22.23 -26.14
CA SER A 294 -26.20 21.72 -24.83
C SER A 294 -26.67 20.28 -24.97
N GLY A 295 -26.03 19.35 -24.27
CA GLY A 295 -26.42 17.94 -24.33
C GLY A 295 -25.51 17.05 -23.48
N ALA A 296 -25.51 17.27 -22.16
CA ALA A 296 -24.97 16.32 -21.20
C ALA A 296 -25.84 15.06 -21.20
N GLN A 297 -25.24 13.93 -21.55
CA GLN A 297 -25.91 12.63 -21.57
C GLN A 297 -25.93 12.04 -20.16
N ARG A 298 -27.10 12.10 -19.51
CA ARG A 298 -27.44 11.28 -18.33
C ARG A 298 -27.37 9.80 -18.73
N GLN A 299 -26.64 8.99 -17.97
CA GLN A 299 -26.94 7.57 -17.87
C GLN A 299 -27.65 7.29 -16.55
N SER A 300 -28.66 6.44 -16.69
CA SER A 300 -29.82 6.24 -15.85
C SER A 300 -29.54 5.44 -14.57
N GLU A 301 -30.14 5.91 -13.48
CA GLU A 301 -30.43 5.17 -12.26
C GLU A 301 -31.28 3.93 -12.55
N ARG A 302 -30.89 2.79 -11.97
CA ARG A 302 -31.82 1.73 -11.58
C ARG A 302 -31.51 1.35 -10.13
N GLY A 303 -32.46 1.65 -9.26
CA GLY A 303 -32.38 1.40 -7.84
C GLY A 303 -32.49 -0.08 -7.47
N ILE A 304 -31.80 -0.43 -6.40
CA ILE A 304 -32.17 -1.50 -5.49
C ILE A 304 -32.06 -0.90 -4.09
N TYR A 305 -33.20 -0.71 -3.43
CA TYR A 305 -33.28 -0.36 -2.02
C TYR A 305 -33.10 -1.63 -1.16
N GLY A 306 -32.31 -1.51 -0.08
CA GLY A 306 -32.47 -2.32 1.14
C GLY A 306 -31.45 -3.44 1.36
N LEU A 307 -30.35 -3.15 2.05
CA LEU A 307 -29.76 -3.95 3.15
C LEU A 307 -28.56 -3.16 3.71
N PRO A 308 -28.41 -3.02 5.05
CA PRO A 308 -27.22 -2.40 5.63
C PRO A 308 -26.03 -3.33 5.37
N LEU A 309 -25.14 -2.90 4.47
CA LEU A 309 -23.82 -3.52 4.35
C LEU A 309 -23.07 -3.24 5.66
N LEU A 310 -23.07 -4.23 6.55
CA LEU A 310 -22.06 -4.35 7.60
C LEU A 310 -20.70 -4.25 6.91
N TRP A 311 -20.01 -3.13 7.11
CA TRP A 311 -18.64 -2.98 6.69
C TRP A 311 -17.78 -3.69 7.75
N ASP A 312 -17.49 -4.97 7.52
CA ASP A 312 -16.44 -5.66 8.26
C ASP A 312 -15.11 -4.98 7.86
N GLY A 313 -14.48 -4.34 8.84
CA GLY A 313 -13.18 -3.67 8.72
C GLY A 313 -12.07 -4.65 8.40
N GLY A 314 -12.04 -5.15 7.16
CA GLY A 314 -10.99 -5.99 6.64
C GLY A 314 -9.69 -5.20 6.57
N CYS A 315 -8.75 -5.56 7.45
CA CYS A 315 -7.35 -5.17 7.29
C CYS A 315 -6.86 -5.76 5.97
N GLY A 316 -6.44 -4.89 5.05
CA GLY A 316 -5.80 -5.28 3.81
C GLY A 316 -4.37 -5.72 4.09
N TRP A 317 -3.96 -6.82 3.48
CA TRP A 317 -2.61 -7.36 3.58
C TRP A 317 -1.99 -7.35 2.19
N ILE A 318 -0.86 -6.65 2.05
CA ILE A 318 -0.09 -6.63 0.80
C ILE A 318 0.69 -7.95 0.67
N ALA A 319 0.80 -8.52 -0.53
CA ALA A 319 1.54 -9.76 -0.78
C ALA A 319 2.48 -9.64 -2.00
N ARG A 320 3.64 -10.29 -1.88
CA ARG A 320 4.51 -10.82 -2.94
C ARG A 320 4.92 -12.25 -2.64
#